data_AF-A0A7X7N6M5-F1
#
_entry.id   AF-A0A7X7N6M5-F1
#
_cell.length_a   1.000
_cell.length_b   1.000
_cell.length_c   1.000
_cell.angle_alpha   90.00
_cell.angle_beta   90.00
_cell.angle_gamma   90.00
#
_symmetry.space_group_name_H-M   'P 1'
#
loop_
_entity.id
_entity.type
_entity.pdbx_description
1 polymer ?
#
loop_
_entity_poly.entity_id
_entity_poly.type
_entity_poly.pdbx_seq_one_letter_code
_entity_poly.pdbx_strand_id
1 'polypeptide(L)'
;MKKIGLTLLTAVICLLMAQSSSAISLNPFKREGRTRAHTLMITGNYLDSRLLAELAQHRTKQPILLISPDGYQNYQLFYMPPGGRAPSEPKEKFLELIEFINPKRIVILGDFEFVPQEFIDQIQTKYAVIIINSKDWEKNAKSLGQLLKQPKLHRMYVDYRSRMQESKSVKQN
;
A
#
# COMPACT_ATOMS: atom_id res chain seq x y z
N MET A 1 36.73 -53.00 29.67
CA MET A 1 35.87 -51.94 30.23
C MET A 1 36.44 -50.57 29.89
N LYS A 2 36.06 -49.93 28.77
CA LYS A 2 36.50 -48.54 28.42
C LYS A 2 35.82 -47.92 27.18
N LYS A 3 34.58 -48.29 26.85
CA LYS A 3 33.87 -47.74 25.64
C LYS A 3 32.44 -47.27 25.88
N ILE A 4 32.02 -47.08 27.13
CA ILE A 4 30.65 -46.65 27.47
C ILE A 4 30.60 -45.14 27.80
N GLY A 5 31.72 -44.54 28.23
CA GLY A 5 31.77 -43.12 28.58
C GLY A 5 31.83 -42.15 27.38
N LEU A 6 32.25 -42.61 26.21
CA LEU A 6 32.48 -41.73 25.05
C LEU A 6 31.21 -41.49 24.21
N THR A 7 30.24 -42.42 24.25
CA THR A 7 28.97 -42.32 23.51
C THR A 7 27.92 -41.49 24.25
N LEU A 8 28.00 -41.41 25.58
CA LEU A 8 27.11 -40.55 26.37
C LEU A 8 27.51 -39.07 26.30
N LEU A 9 28.80 -38.77 26.13
CA LEU A 9 29.30 -37.39 26.08
C LEU A 9 28.95 -36.70 24.75
N THR A 10 28.91 -37.43 23.63
CA THR A 10 28.55 -36.88 22.32
C THR A 10 27.05 -36.63 22.18
N ALA A 11 26.20 -37.42 22.83
CA ALA A 11 24.75 -37.21 22.81
C ALA A 11 24.32 -35.92 23.55
N VAL A 12 25.03 -35.56 24.63
CA VAL A 12 24.72 -34.35 25.43
C VAL A 12 25.16 -33.06 24.70
N ILE A 13 26.26 -33.10 23.95
CA ILE A 13 26.74 -31.93 23.19
C ILE A 13 25.84 -31.62 21.98
N CYS A 14 25.29 -32.65 21.32
CA CYS A 14 24.32 -32.43 20.23
C CYS A 14 22.97 -31.88 20.72
N LEU A 15 22.56 -32.18 21.96
CA LEU A 15 21.29 -31.68 22.52
C LEU A 15 21.36 -30.21 22.96
N LEU A 16 22.55 -29.67 23.21
CA LEU A 16 22.76 -28.26 23.56
C LEU A 16 22.84 -27.33 22.34
N MET A 17 23.07 -27.87 21.14
CA MET A 17 23.08 -27.11 19.88
C MET A 17 21.67 -26.91 19.29
N ALA A 18 20.64 -27.57 19.83
CA ALA A 18 19.28 -27.52 19.30
C ALA A 18 18.42 -26.35 19.85
N GLN A 19 18.94 -25.53 20.78
CA GLN A 19 18.13 -24.49 21.45
C GLN A 19 18.49 -23.04 21.08
N SER A 20 19.35 -22.82 20.09
CA SER A 20 19.61 -21.46 19.57
C SER A 20 19.16 -21.29 18.11
N SER A 21 18.03 -21.93 17.76
CA SER A 21 17.18 -21.42 16.69
C SER A 21 16.48 -20.15 17.18
N SER A 22 17.25 -19.07 17.29
CA SER A 22 16.67 -17.74 17.19
C SER A 22 16.02 -17.72 15.81
N ALA A 23 14.71 -17.89 15.76
CA ALA A 23 13.94 -17.61 14.57
C ALA A 23 14.13 -16.12 14.27
N ILE A 24 15.20 -15.79 13.56
CA ILE A 24 15.34 -14.54 12.84
C ILE A 24 14.14 -14.55 11.91
N SER A 25 13.11 -13.83 12.32
CA SER A 25 11.94 -13.55 11.50
C SER A 25 12.47 -12.92 10.22
N LEU A 26 12.64 -13.72 9.17
CA LEU A 26 12.89 -13.32 7.80
C LEU A 26 11.60 -12.70 7.25
N ASN A 27 11.11 -11.66 7.90
CA ASN A 27 10.07 -10.83 7.33
C ASN A 27 10.81 -9.77 6.50
N PRO A 28 10.86 -9.86 5.15
CA PRO A 28 11.55 -8.88 4.30
C PRO A 28 10.99 -7.45 4.46
N PHE A 29 9.89 -7.34 5.20
CA PHE A 29 9.17 -6.15 5.58
C PHE A 29 9.61 -5.56 6.95
N LYS A 30 10.32 -6.29 7.82
CA LYS A 30 10.91 -5.75 9.07
C LYS A 30 12.29 -5.11 8.85
N ARG A 31 12.38 -4.14 7.92
CA ARG A 31 13.56 -3.26 7.86
C ARG A 31 13.36 -2.11 8.84
N GLU A 32 14.01 -2.22 10.01
CA GLU A 32 14.25 -1.08 10.91
C GLU A 32 14.95 0.03 10.12
N GLY A 33 14.33 1.21 10.05
CA GLY A 33 14.85 2.37 9.34
C GLY A 33 13.95 2.96 8.25
N ARG A 34 12.79 2.37 7.93
CA ARG A 34 11.82 3.06 7.06
C ARG A 34 11.11 4.17 7.83
N THR A 35 11.30 5.41 7.39
CA THR A 35 10.54 6.56 7.88
C THR A 35 9.05 6.28 7.72
N ARG A 36 8.33 6.24 8.84
CA ARG A 36 6.89 6.01 8.91
C ARG A 36 6.15 6.88 7.89
N ALA A 37 5.28 6.29 7.06
CA ALA A 37 4.49 7.06 6.11
C ALA A 37 3.58 8.05 6.85
N HIS A 38 3.53 9.31 6.41
CA HIS A 38 2.63 10.27 7.02
C HIS A 38 1.19 10.02 6.58
N THR A 39 1.00 9.79 5.28
CA THR A 39 -0.30 9.52 4.67
C THR A 39 -0.15 8.30 3.77
N LEU A 40 -1.06 7.33 3.89
CA LEU A 40 -1.26 6.29 2.88
C LEU A 40 -2.49 6.68 2.05
N MET A 41 -2.35 6.72 0.73
CA MET A 41 -3.50 6.90 -0.17
C MET A 41 -4.00 5.52 -0.60
N ILE A 42 -5.28 5.25 -0.46
CA ILE A 42 -5.92 4.00 -0.91
C ILE A 42 -6.96 4.36 -1.98
N THR A 43 -6.95 3.66 -3.10
CA THR A 43 -7.93 3.88 -4.16
C THR A 43 -8.07 2.67 -5.07
N GLY A 44 -9.15 2.61 -5.84
CA GLY A 44 -9.32 1.64 -6.91
C GLY A 44 -8.36 1.91 -8.08
N ASN A 45 -8.00 0.86 -8.81
CA ASN A 45 -7.17 0.94 -10.03
C ASN A 45 -7.98 1.41 -11.26
N TYR A 46 -8.59 2.59 -11.15
CA TYR A 46 -9.34 3.26 -12.21
C TYR A 46 -8.61 4.51 -12.68
N LEU A 47 -8.87 4.95 -13.92
CA LEU A 47 -8.08 5.99 -14.59
C LEU A 47 -7.97 7.29 -13.76
N ASP A 48 -9.12 7.89 -13.40
CA ASP A 48 -9.15 9.19 -12.74
C ASP A 48 -8.60 9.12 -11.30
N SER A 49 -8.96 8.07 -10.57
CA SER A 49 -8.58 7.88 -9.17
C SER A 49 -7.08 7.57 -9.02
N ARG A 50 -6.57 6.70 -9.88
CA ARG A 50 -5.14 6.35 -9.95
C ARG A 50 -4.30 7.54 -10.40
N LEU A 51 -4.72 8.28 -11.43
CA LEU A 51 -4.01 9.47 -11.87
C LEU A 51 -3.83 10.46 -10.72
N LEU A 52 -4.91 10.75 -9.98
CA LEU A 52 -4.84 11.68 -8.86
C LEU A 52 -3.88 11.19 -7.77
N ALA A 53 -3.94 9.90 -7.42
CA ALA A 53 -3.05 9.29 -6.44
C ALA A 53 -1.58 9.37 -6.87
N GLU A 54 -1.27 9.03 -8.13
CA GLU A 54 0.10 9.07 -8.67
C GLU A 54 0.66 10.49 -8.72
N LEU A 55 -0.14 11.49 -9.14
CA LEU A 55 0.26 12.90 -9.11
C LEU A 55 0.54 13.38 -7.68
N ALA A 56 -0.29 12.97 -6.72
CA ALA A 56 -0.10 13.26 -5.31
C ALA A 56 1.17 12.61 -4.75
N GLN A 57 1.40 11.32 -5.06
CA GLN A 57 2.63 10.61 -4.69
C GLN A 57 3.87 11.27 -5.30
N HIS A 58 3.82 11.65 -6.58
CA HIS A 58 4.94 12.31 -7.25
C HIS A 58 5.41 13.56 -6.47
N ARG A 59 4.45 14.34 -5.96
CA ARG A 59 4.68 15.57 -5.18
C ARG A 59 5.09 15.32 -3.73
N THR A 60 4.48 14.34 -3.08
CA THR A 60 4.57 14.19 -1.61
C THR A 60 5.42 13.00 -1.16
N LYS A 61 5.79 12.14 -2.10
CA LYS A 61 6.44 10.84 -1.88
C LYS A 61 5.66 9.92 -0.93
N GLN A 62 4.36 10.17 -0.74
CA GLN A 62 3.51 9.30 0.07
C GLN A 62 3.16 8.02 -0.70
N PRO A 63 3.10 6.85 -0.03
CA PRO A 63 2.74 5.60 -0.67
C PRO A 63 1.27 5.57 -1.14
N ILE A 64 1.02 4.73 -2.13
CA ILE A 64 -0.33 4.40 -2.61
C ILE A 64 -0.54 2.89 -2.42
N LEU A 65 -1.75 2.51 -2.06
CA LEU A 65 -2.24 1.14 -2.16
C LEU A 65 -3.39 1.13 -3.16
N LEU A 66 -3.21 0.48 -4.30
CA LEU A 66 -4.28 0.30 -5.28
C LEU A 66 -5.03 -0.99 -5.02
N ILE A 67 -6.35 -0.95 -5.16
CA ILE A 67 -7.22 -2.12 -5.13
C ILE A 67 -7.74 -2.33 -6.55
N SER A 68 -7.55 -3.52 -7.10
CA SER A 68 -8.04 -3.86 -8.44
C SER A 68 -8.93 -5.09 -8.35
N PRO A 69 -10.13 -5.10 -8.96
CA PRO A 69 -10.84 -6.36 -9.15
C PRO A 69 -10.00 -7.27 -10.06
N ASP A 70 -10.02 -8.58 -9.78
CA ASP A 70 -9.28 -9.60 -10.55
C ASP A 70 -10.15 -10.32 -11.60
N GLY A 71 -11.42 -9.94 -11.72
CA GLY A 71 -12.39 -10.52 -12.66
C GLY A 71 -13.20 -11.70 -12.09
N TYR A 72 -12.85 -12.23 -10.91
CA TYR A 72 -13.51 -13.36 -10.26
C TYR A 72 -14.22 -12.96 -8.96
N GLN A 73 -14.75 -11.73 -8.92
CA GLN A 73 -15.32 -11.11 -7.71
C GLN A 73 -14.32 -11.04 -6.54
N ASN A 74 -13.03 -11.05 -6.84
CA ASN A 74 -11.97 -10.95 -5.86
C ASN A 74 -11.08 -9.74 -6.18
N TYR A 75 -10.17 -9.42 -5.26
CA TYR A 75 -9.37 -8.21 -5.31
C TYR A 75 -7.88 -8.51 -5.22
N GLN A 76 -7.10 -7.80 -6.03
CA GLN A 76 -5.65 -7.75 -5.96
C GLN A 76 -5.22 -6.38 -5.40
N LEU A 77 -4.24 -6.40 -4.52
CA LEU A 77 -3.63 -5.22 -3.94
C LEU A 77 -2.32 -4.91 -4.65
N PHE A 78 -2.07 -3.63 -4.95
CA PHE A 78 -0.79 -3.17 -5.48
C PHE A 78 -0.23 -2.08 -4.59
N TYR A 79 0.81 -2.42 -3.84
CA TYR A 79 1.50 -1.44 -2.99
C TYR A 79 2.52 -0.66 -3.81
N MET A 80 2.34 0.65 -3.95
CA MET A 80 3.24 1.53 -4.68
C MET A 80 4.03 2.43 -3.71
N PRO A 81 5.25 2.03 -3.31
CA PRO A 81 6.15 2.93 -2.58
C PRO A 81 6.65 4.05 -3.50
N PRO A 82 7.09 5.20 -2.96
CA PRO A 82 7.69 6.26 -3.76
C PRO A 82 8.94 5.75 -4.49
N GLY A 83 8.92 5.76 -5.82
CA GLY A 83 10.09 5.41 -6.66
C GLY A 83 10.42 3.91 -6.75
N GLY A 84 9.48 3.02 -6.39
CA GLY A 84 9.70 1.58 -6.42
C GLY A 84 8.73 0.81 -7.32
N ARG A 85 8.96 -0.50 -7.43
CA ARG A 85 8.05 -1.43 -8.10
C ARG A 85 6.80 -1.63 -7.26
N ALA A 86 5.69 -1.95 -7.91
CA ALA A 86 4.42 -2.22 -7.28
C ALA A 86 4.19 -3.75 -7.17
N PRO A 87 4.68 -4.42 -6.10
CA PRO A 87 4.35 -5.83 -5.90
C PRO A 87 2.83 -5.99 -5.76
N SER A 88 2.32 -7.05 -6.39
CA SER A 88 0.93 -7.46 -6.27
C SER A 88 0.79 -8.44 -5.10
N GLU A 89 -0.18 -8.20 -4.23
CA GLU A 89 -0.48 -9.04 -3.06
C GLU A 89 -1.97 -9.39 -3.05
N PRO A 90 -2.35 -10.58 -2.58
CA PRO A 90 -3.77 -10.97 -2.50
C PRO A 90 -4.51 -10.16 -1.43
N LYS A 91 -5.84 -10.04 -1.53
CA LYS A 91 -6.64 -9.18 -0.62
C LYS A 91 -6.46 -9.51 0.87
N GLU A 92 -6.19 -10.77 1.21
CA GLU A 92 -6.02 -11.24 2.58
C GLU A 92 -4.82 -10.57 3.27
N LYS A 93 -3.86 -10.04 2.48
CA LYS A 93 -2.70 -9.29 2.96
C LYS A 93 -2.99 -7.83 3.24
N PHE A 94 -4.22 -7.35 3.08
CA PHE A 94 -4.57 -5.93 3.21
C PHE A 94 -4.14 -5.34 4.55
N LEU A 95 -4.56 -5.94 5.66
CA LEU A 95 -4.20 -5.46 7.00
C LEU A 95 -2.70 -5.56 7.26
N GLU A 96 -2.07 -6.67 6.88
CA GLU A 96 -0.63 -6.88 7.02
C GLU A 96 0.18 -5.81 6.29
N LEU A 97 -0.24 -5.44 5.06
CA LEU A 97 0.37 -4.37 4.29
C LEU A 97 0.22 -3.01 4.98
N ILE A 98 -0.97 -2.69 5.48
CA ILE A 98 -1.20 -1.40 6.16
C ILE A 98 -0.41 -1.31 7.46
N GLU A 99 -0.33 -2.41 8.22
CA GLU A 99 0.48 -2.48 9.44
C GLU A 99 1.96 -2.37 9.14
N PHE A 100 2.43 -2.99 8.06
CA PHE A 100 3.79 -2.84 7.58
C PHE A 100 4.11 -1.39 7.17
N ILE A 101 3.20 -0.71 6.46
CA ILE A 101 3.35 0.70 6.06
C ILE A 101 3.28 1.62 7.29
N ASN A 102 2.44 1.25 8.27
CA ASN A 102 2.16 1.95 9.52
C ASN A 102 1.89 3.46 9.32
N PRO A 103 0.89 3.87 8.52
CA PRO A 103 0.69 5.29 8.23
C PRO A 103 0.22 6.08 9.48
N LYS A 104 0.44 7.40 9.52
CA LYS A 104 -0.21 8.26 10.52
C LYS A 104 -1.68 8.51 10.20
N ARG A 105 -2.05 8.54 8.92
CA ARG A 105 -3.43 8.65 8.44
C ARG A 105 -3.60 7.92 7.11
N ILE A 106 -4.83 7.55 6.82
CA ILE A 106 -5.23 6.93 5.55
C ILE A 106 -6.18 7.89 4.84
N VAL A 107 -5.95 8.11 3.55
CA VAL A 107 -6.84 8.88 2.68
C VAL A 107 -7.41 7.93 1.63
N ILE A 108 -8.73 7.78 1.60
CA ILE A 108 -9.43 7.02 0.58
C ILE A 108 -9.86 7.97 -0.53
N LEU A 109 -9.53 7.63 -1.79
CA LEU A 109 -9.94 8.39 -2.96
C LEU A 109 -10.99 7.59 -3.74
N GLY A 110 -12.16 8.20 -3.92
CA GLY A 110 -13.34 7.54 -4.48
C GLY A 110 -14.31 7.05 -3.40
N ASP A 111 -15.49 6.64 -3.83
CA ASP A 111 -16.51 6.00 -3.00
C ASP A 111 -16.35 4.46 -3.01
N PHE A 112 -17.43 3.76 -2.64
CA PHE A 112 -17.47 2.30 -2.56
C PHE A 112 -17.28 1.60 -3.92
N GLU A 113 -17.45 2.32 -5.04
CA GLU A 113 -17.17 1.78 -6.38
C GLU A 113 -15.66 1.64 -6.63
N PHE A 114 -14.85 2.41 -5.91
CA PHE A 114 -13.39 2.41 -6.02
C PHE A 114 -12.73 1.60 -4.91
N VAL A 115 -13.23 1.73 -3.69
CA VAL A 115 -12.72 1.01 -2.51
C VAL A 115 -13.90 0.37 -1.79
N PRO A 116 -14.08 -0.95 -1.91
CA PRO A 116 -15.19 -1.65 -1.26
C PRO A 116 -15.21 -1.41 0.25
N GLN A 117 -16.41 -1.28 0.82
CA GLN A 117 -16.61 -0.93 2.23
C GLN A 117 -15.91 -1.90 3.19
N GLU A 118 -15.82 -3.19 2.83
CA GLU A 118 -15.11 -4.22 3.60
C GLU A 118 -13.64 -3.87 3.89
N PHE A 119 -12.96 -3.13 2.99
CA PHE A 119 -11.60 -2.65 3.24
C PHE A 119 -11.57 -1.48 4.20
N ILE A 120 -12.55 -0.59 4.12
CA ILE A 120 -12.65 0.61 4.99
C ILE A 120 -12.92 0.18 6.43
N ASP A 121 -13.84 -0.76 6.61
CA ASP A 121 -14.26 -1.25 7.92
C ASP A 121 -13.10 -1.89 8.71
N GLN A 122 -12.19 -2.56 8.00
CA GLN A 122 -11.00 -3.17 8.59
C GLN A 122 -10.00 -2.15 9.19
N ILE A 123 -10.00 -0.90 8.71
CA ILE A 123 -8.95 0.10 9.07
C ILE A 123 -9.47 1.27 9.88
N GLN A 124 -10.76 1.57 9.80
CA GLN A 124 -11.36 2.76 10.44
C GLN A 124 -11.31 2.73 11.97
N THR A 125 -11.16 1.55 12.57
CA THR A 125 -11.05 1.39 14.03
C THR A 125 -9.66 1.72 14.57
N LYS A 126 -8.61 1.60 13.74
CA LYS A 126 -7.20 1.72 14.15
C LYS A 126 -6.50 2.96 13.58
N TYR A 127 -6.94 3.44 12.42
CA TYR A 127 -6.30 4.55 11.70
C TYR A 127 -7.26 5.72 11.53
N ALA A 128 -6.72 6.94 11.53
CA ALA A 128 -7.47 8.10 11.10
C ALA A 128 -7.73 8.02 9.59
N VAL A 129 -8.97 7.74 9.20
CA VAL A 129 -9.41 7.60 7.80
C VAL A 129 -10.11 8.88 7.35
N ILE A 130 -9.71 9.41 6.19
CA ILE A 130 -10.34 10.54 5.52
C ILE A 130 -10.80 10.08 4.15
N ILE A 131 -12.08 10.27 3.82
CA ILE A 131 -12.66 9.87 2.54
C ILE A 131 -12.87 11.10 1.66
N ILE A 132 -12.34 11.06 0.43
CA ILE A 132 -12.53 12.09 -0.59
C ILE A 132 -13.25 11.43 -1.78
N ASN A 133 -14.56 11.65 -1.88
CA ASN A 133 -15.47 10.87 -2.73
C ASN A 133 -16.47 11.74 -3.52
N SER A 134 -16.09 12.96 -3.91
CA SER A 134 -16.93 13.73 -4.82
C SER A 134 -17.01 13.01 -6.17
N LYS A 135 -18.19 13.04 -6.82
CA LYS A 135 -18.35 12.60 -8.21
C LYS A 135 -17.52 13.45 -9.19
N ASP A 136 -17.17 14.66 -8.77
CA ASP A 136 -16.31 15.57 -9.51
C ASP A 136 -14.84 15.37 -9.09
N TRP A 137 -14.05 14.75 -9.97
CA TRP A 137 -12.65 14.47 -9.70
C TRP A 137 -11.77 15.72 -9.60
N GLU A 138 -12.17 16.86 -10.17
CA GLU A 138 -11.45 18.12 -9.97
C GLU A 138 -11.64 18.63 -8.54
N LYS A 139 -12.84 18.48 -7.98
CA LYS A 139 -13.09 18.73 -6.55
C LYS A 139 -12.27 17.80 -5.66
N ASN A 140 -12.18 16.51 -6.01
CA ASN A 140 -11.33 15.56 -5.28
C ASN A 140 -9.86 16.00 -5.32
N ALA A 141 -9.36 16.43 -6.49
CA ALA A 141 -8.00 16.92 -6.65
C ALA A 141 -7.72 18.19 -5.84
N LYS A 142 -8.69 19.11 -5.77
CA LYS A 142 -8.61 20.31 -4.92
C LYS A 142 -8.58 19.95 -3.44
N SER A 143 -9.49 19.10 -2.98
CA SER A 143 -9.56 18.65 -1.57
C SER A 143 -8.29 17.91 -1.15
N LEU A 144 -7.82 16.98 -1.98
CA LEU A 144 -6.58 16.24 -1.72
C LEU A 144 -5.37 17.19 -1.71
N GLY A 145 -5.34 18.15 -2.64
CA GLY A 145 -4.28 19.16 -2.71
C GLY A 145 -4.23 20.03 -1.45
N GLN A 146 -5.37 20.46 -0.93
CA GLN A 146 -5.44 21.20 0.34
C GLN A 146 -4.97 20.35 1.51
N LEU A 147 -5.46 19.10 1.62
CA LEU A 147 -5.11 18.17 2.69
C LEU A 147 -3.59 17.87 2.72
N LEU A 148 -2.98 17.70 1.55
CA LEU A 148 -1.55 17.42 1.40
C LEU A 148 -0.67 18.69 1.38
N LYS A 149 -1.25 19.89 1.51
CA LYS A 149 -0.56 21.18 1.34
C LYS A 149 0.15 21.30 -0.02
N GLN A 150 -0.47 20.77 -1.06
CA GLN A 150 -0.02 20.80 -2.46
C GLN A 150 -1.06 21.52 -3.34
N PRO A 151 -1.15 22.86 -3.31
CA PRO A 151 -2.17 23.61 -4.05
C PRO A 151 -2.07 23.43 -5.57
N LYS A 152 -0.89 23.10 -6.10
CA LYS A 152 -0.66 22.82 -7.52
C LYS A 152 -1.25 21.49 -8.00
N LEU A 153 -1.65 20.60 -7.09
CA LEU A 153 -2.17 19.26 -7.44
C LEU A 153 -3.44 19.35 -8.29
N HIS A 154 -4.35 20.25 -7.93
CA HIS A 154 -5.58 20.49 -8.69
C HIS A 154 -5.28 20.84 -10.17
N ARG A 155 -4.45 21.86 -10.39
CA ARG A 155 -4.09 22.29 -11.75
C ARG A 155 -3.41 21.17 -12.54
N MET A 156 -2.47 20.45 -11.92
CA MET A 156 -1.82 19.32 -12.58
C MET A 156 -2.80 18.23 -12.98
N TYR A 157 -3.74 17.89 -12.10
CA TYR A 157 -4.75 16.87 -12.40
C TYR A 157 -5.57 17.28 -13.63
N VAL A 158 -6.08 18.51 -13.67
CA VAL A 158 -6.81 19.06 -14.81
C VAL A 158 -5.97 19.01 -16.09
N ASP A 159 -4.74 19.54 -16.05
CA ASP A 159 -3.85 19.60 -17.21
C ASP A 159 -3.54 18.19 -17.77
N TYR A 160 -3.28 17.21 -16.91
CA TYR A 160 -3.01 15.83 -17.35
C TYR A 160 -4.26 15.13 -17.89
N ARG A 161 -5.43 15.38 -17.28
CA ARG A 161 -6.70 14.79 -17.71
C ARG A 161 -7.08 15.28 -19.12
N SER A 162 -6.95 16.58 -19.39
CA SER A 162 -7.20 17.17 -20.71
C SER A 162 -6.30 16.56 -21.79
N ARG A 163 -4.99 16.45 -21.53
CA ARG A 163 -4.04 15.80 -22.47
C ARG A 163 -4.38 14.34 -22.75
N MET A 164 -4.87 13.62 -21.75
CA MET A 164 -5.31 12.22 -21.94
C MET A 164 -6.59 12.11 -22.77
N GLN A 165 -7.48 13.10 -22.72
CA GLN A 165 -8.68 13.13 -23.56
C GLN A 165 -8.34 13.49 -25.02
N GLU A 166 -7.49 14.50 -25.22
CA GLU A 166 -6.99 14.89 -26.54
C GLU A 166 -6.30 13.72 -27.25
N SER A 167 -5.39 13.02 -26.56
CA SER A 167 -4.66 11.88 -27.15
C SER A 167 -5.55 10.68 -27.49
N LYS A 168 -6.71 10.51 -26.84
CA LYS A 168 -7.71 9.49 -27.20
C LYS A 168 -8.47 9.87 -28.48
N SER A 169 -8.83 11.15 -28.64
CA SER A 169 -9.55 11.62 -29.84
C SER A 169 -8.72 11.54 -31.12
N VAL A 170 -7.39 11.72 -31.02
CA VAL A 170 -6.49 11.64 -32.19
C VAL A 170 -6.31 10.20 -32.70
N LYS A 171 -6.46 9.19 -31.84
CA LYS A 171 -6.28 7.77 -32.21
C LYS A 171 -7.53 7.11 -32.81
N GLN A 172 -8.66 7.81 -32.85
CA GLN A 172 -9.94 7.31 -33.38
C GLN A 172 -10.27 7.85 -34.78
N ASN A 173 -9.39 8.72 -35.33
CA ASN A 173 -9.40 9.18 -36.71
C ASN A 173 -8.25 8.54 -37.49
#